data_AF-A0A2N9NX87-F1
#
_entry.id   AF-A0A2N9NX87-F1
#
_cell.length_a   1.000
_cell.length_b   1.000
_cell.length_c   1.000
_cell.angle_alpha   90.00
_cell.angle_beta   90.00
_cell.angle_gamma   90.00
#
_symmetry.space_group_name_H-M   'P 1'
#
loop_
_entity.id
_entity.type
_entity.pdbx_description
1 polymer ?
#
loop_
_entity_poly.entity_id
_entity_poly.type
_entity_poly.pdbx_seq_one_letter_code
_entity_poly.pdbx_strand_id
1 'polypeptide(L)' 'MGKFSRDHYGDWGWDLVLYLGRRHCRLKLAEIGREVGALDYMSVSLAIHRLRRKLEQDSALRTALNRCRTDLGM' A
#
# COMPACT_ATOMS: atom_id res chain seq x y z
N MET A 1 -4.93 11.13 16.55
CA MET A 1 -5.44 9.79 16.14
C MET A 1 -6.35 9.99 14.94
N GLY A 2 -5.79 10.12 13.73
CA GLY A 2 -6.56 10.46 12.52
C GLY A 2 -7.30 9.23 11.99
N LYS A 3 -8.62 9.20 12.17
CA LYS A 3 -9.51 8.26 11.47
C LYS A 3 -9.58 8.70 10.01
N PHE A 4 -8.98 7.93 9.11
CA PHE A 4 -9.18 8.11 7.68
C PHE A 4 -10.45 7.37 7.26
N SER A 5 -11.37 8.13 6.69
CA SER A 5 -12.77 7.77 6.47
C SER A 5 -12.95 6.53 5.62
N ARG A 6 -13.88 5.69 6.06
CA ARG A 6 -14.11 4.30 5.65
C ARG A 6 -15.20 4.21 4.58
N ASP A 7 -15.31 5.22 3.73
CA ASP A 7 -16.50 5.40 2.89
C ASP A 7 -16.10 5.39 1.41
N HIS A 8 -16.38 4.24 0.78
CA HIS A 8 -16.56 4.00 -0.66
C HIS A 8 -15.36 3.79 -1.61
N TYR A 9 -14.10 3.79 -1.16
CA TYR A 9 -12.96 3.23 -1.91
C TYR A 9 -12.33 2.05 -1.17
N GLY A 10 -12.95 0.86 -1.29
CA GLY A 10 -12.62 -0.33 -0.51
C GLY A 10 -11.14 -0.75 -0.49
N ASP A 11 -10.53 -0.60 0.69
CA ASP A 11 -9.38 -1.32 1.29
C ASP A 11 -8.07 -1.57 0.52
N TRP A 12 -7.92 -1.18 -0.74
CA TRP A 12 -6.64 -1.38 -1.45
C TRP A 12 -5.69 -0.18 -1.37
N GLY A 13 -6.18 1.03 -1.03
CA GLY A 13 -5.34 2.24 -0.97
C GLY A 13 -4.24 2.12 0.08
N TRP A 14 -4.56 1.55 1.24
CA TRP A 14 -3.58 1.26 2.30
C TRP A 14 -2.56 0.22 1.89
N ASP A 15 -3.03 -0.90 1.36
CA ASP A 15 -2.17 -1.95 0.86
C ASP A 15 -1.23 -1.40 -0.26
N LEU A 16 -1.71 -0.44 -1.07
CA LEU A 16 -0.95 0.26 -2.10
C LEU A 16 0.16 1.14 -1.53
N VAL A 17 -0.11 1.92 -0.47
CA VAL A 17 0.92 2.71 0.23
C VAL A 17 2.01 1.81 0.78
N LEU A 18 1.64 0.70 1.44
CA LEU A 18 2.59 -0.26 1.99
C LEU A 18 3.43 -0.91 0.89
N TYR A 19 2.81 -1.28 -0.23
CA TYR A 19 3.48 -1.84 -1.40
C TYR A 19 4.49 -0.87 -2.03
N LEU A 20 4.10 0.39 -2.22
CA LEU A 20 4.97 1.43 -2.77
C LEU A 20 6.14 1.74 -1.83
N GLY A 21 5.87 1.89 -0.53
CA GLY A 21 6.90 2.10 0.49
C GLY A 21 7.96 1.00 0.50
N ARG A 22 7.54 -0.26 0.34
CA ARG A 22 8.49 -1.39 0.26
C ARG A 22 9.32 -1.40 -1.02
N ARG A 23 8.74 -0.97 -2.14
CA ARG A 23 9.39 -1.03 -3.47
C ARG A 23 10.30 0.17 -3.74
N HIS A 24 9.96 1.35 -3.24
CA HIS A 24 10.61 2.59 -3.65
C HIS A 24 11.36 3.31 -2.52
N CYS A 25 10.96 3.14 -1.25
CA CYS A 25 11.56 3.90 -0.14
C CYS A 25 12.72 3.18 0.57
N ARG A 26 13.12 1.98 0.13
CA ARG A 26 14.15 1.12 0.76
C ARG A 26 13.92 0.80 2.25
N LEU A 27 12.70 0.99 2.74
CA LEU A 27 12.33 0.71 4.13
C LEU A 27 12.15 -0.81 4.36
N LYS A 28 12.48 -1.25 5.57
CA LYS A 28 12.11 -2.56 6.11
C LYS A 28 10.61 -2.56 6.41
N LEU A 29 9.98 -3.73 6.32
CA LEU A 29 8.54 -3.87 6.59
C LEU A 29 8.14 -3.37 7.99
N ALA A 30 9.00 -3.56 9.01
CA ALA A 30 8.76 -3.04 10.35
C ALA A 30 8.87 -1.50 10.45
N GLU A 31 9.73 -0.88 9.63
CA GLU A 31 9.84 0.58 9.55
C GLU A 31 8.60 1.15 8.85
N ILE A 32 8.17 0.54 7.75
CA ILE A 32 6.91 0.89 7.09
C ILE A 32 5.74 0.78 8.07
N GLY A 33 5.64 -0.33 8.81
CA GLY A 33 4.56 -0.50 9.79
C GLY A 33 4.55 0.58 10.87
N ARG A 34 5.73 1.00 11.32
CA ARG A 34 5.89 2.12 12.27
C ARG A 34 5.39 3.44 11.69
N GLU A 35 5.85 3.81 10.50
CA GLU A 35 5.54 5.10 9.86
C GLU A 35 4.04 5.27 9.57
N VAL A 36 3.35 4.19 9.23
CA VAL A 36 1.94 4.27 8.80
C VAL A 36 0.96 4.07 9.97
N GLY A 37 1.43 3.81 11.20
CA GLY A 37 0.55 3.76 12.38
C GLY A 37 0.78 2.58 13.33
N ALA A 38 2.03 2.16 13.50
CA ALA A 38 2.43 1.05 14.35
C ALA A 38 1.79 -0.31 13.99
N LEU A 39 1.69 -0.60 12.69
CA LEU A 39 1.38 -1.95 12.22
C LEU A 39 2.56 -2.88 12.49
N ASP A 40 2.27 -4.10 12.92
CA ASP A 40 3.26 -5.14 13.06
C ASP A 40 3.75 -5.64 11.68
N TYR A 41 4.93 -6.24 11.68
CA TYR A 41 5.60 -6.75 10.48
C TYR A 41 4.74 -7.75 9.68
N MET A 42 3.99 -8.62 10.35
CA MET A 42 3.15 -9.63 9.69
C MET A 42 1.98 -8.97 8.96
N SER A 43 1.32 -8.01 9.60
CA SER A 43 0.23 -7.22 9.02
C SER A 43 0.67 -6.51 7.73
N VAL A 44 1.84 -5.88 7.74
CA VAL A 44 2.41 -5.22 6.54
C VAL A 44 2.74 -6.24 5.45
N SER A 45 3.34 -7.38 5.81
CA SER A 45 3.67 -8.45 4.86
C SER A 45 2.41 -9.00 4.17
N LEU A 46 1.35 -9.26 4.94
CA LEU A 46 0.09 -9.79 4.43
C LEU A 46 -0.61 -8.78 3.50
N ALA A 47 -0.66 -7.50 3.88
CA ALA A 47 -1.19 -6.42 3.05
C ALA A 47 -0.50 -6.34 1.68
N ILE A 48 0.84 -6.35 1.67
CA ILE A 48 1.64 -6.34 0.44
C ILE A 48 1.36 -7.58 -0.41
N HIS A 49 1.25 -8.76 0.22
CA HIS A 49 0.95 -9.99 -0.50
C HIS A 49 -0.44 -9.96 -1.14
N ARG A 50 -1.47 -9.51 -0.40
CA ARG A 50 -2.83 -9.34 -0.93
C ARG A 50 -2.87 -8.38 -2.10
N LEU A 51 -2.18 -7.24 -2.00
CA LEU A 51 -2.13 -6.29 -3.12
C LEU A 51 -1.46 -6.88 -4.35
N ARG A 52 -0.35 -7.61 -4.19
CA ARG A 52 0.33 -8.25 -5.33
C ARG A 52 -0.60 -9.19 -6.08
N ARG A 53 -1.35 -10.01 -5.34
CA ARG A 53 -2.34 -10.93 -5.93
C ARG A 53 -3.47 -10.17 -6.61
N LYS A 54 -3.95 -9.07 -6.03
CA LYS A 54 -5.00 -8.24 -6.63
C LYS A 54 -4.49 -7.54 -7.91
N LEU A 55 -3.25 -7.05 -7.91
CA LEU A 55 -2.60 -6.47 -9.09
C LEU A 55 -2.45 -7.46 -10.24
N GLU A 56 -2.44 -8.77 -10.00
CA GLU A 56 -2.41 -9.79 -11.07
C GLU A 56 -3.76 -9.89 -11.82
N GLN A 57 -4.85 -9.45 -11.20
CA GLN A 57 -6.21 -9.70 -11.70
C GLN A 57 -6.98 -8.41 -12.01
N ASP A 58 -6.62 -7.28 -11.40
CA ASP A 58 -7.37 -6.04 -11.44
C ASP A 58 -6.64 -4.95 -12.26
N SER A 59 -7.16 -4.67 -13.45
CA SER A 59 -6.61 -3.64 -14.35
C SER A 59 -6.84 -2.21 -13.87
N ALA A 60 -7.91 -1.96 -13.11
CA ALA A 60 -8.17 -0.65 -12.51
C ALA A 60 -7.14 -0.35 -11.41
N LEU A 61 -6.81 -1.37 -10.60
CA LEU A 61 -5.77 -1.25 -9.58
C LEU A 61 -4.37 -1.01 -10.18
N ARG A 62 -4.04 -1.64 -11.31
CA ARG A 62 -2.80 -1.35 -12.04
C ARG A 62 -2.76 0.09 -12.54
N THR A 63 -3.88 0.59 -13.03
CA THR A 63 -4.01 1.98 -13.50
C THR A 63 -3.79 2.95 -12.34
N ALA A 64 -4.39 2.68 -11.18
CA ALA A 64 -4.17 3.48 -9.97
C ALA A 64 -2.70 3.45 -9.52
N LEU A 65 -2.07 2.27 -9.50
CA LEU A 65 -0.64 2.13 -9.17
C LEU A 65 0.25 2.95 -10.11
N ASN A 66 0.01 2.88 -11.42
CA ASN A 66 0.78 3.63 -12.40
C ASN A 66 0.58 5.14 -12.25
N ARG A 67 -0.64 5.58 -11.97
CA ARG A 67 -0.91 6.99 -11.65
C ARG A 67 -0.11 7.45 -10.42
N CYS A 68 -0.12 6.67 -9.34
CA CYS A 68 0.66 7.00 -8.15
C CYS A 68 2.17 7.06 -8.44
N ARG A 69 2.69 6.20 -9.32
CA ARG A 69 4.09 6.27 -9.77
C ARG A 69 4.41 7.57 -10.49
N THR A 70 3.56 7.96 -11.43
CA THR A 70 3.69 9.22 -12.15
C THR A 70 3.65 10.41 -11.19
N ASP A 71 2.67 10.45 -10.28
CA ASP A 71 2.48 11.56 -9.35
C ASP A 71 3.65 11.71 -8.34
N LEU A 72 4.30 10.58 -7.99
CA LEU A 72 5.45 10.55 -7.08
C LEU A 72 6.80 10.65 -7.82
N GLY A 73 6.80 10.75 -9.15
CA GLY A 73 8.01 10.87 -9.97
C GLY A 73 8.94 9.66 -9.94
N MET A 74 8.38 8.44 -9.84
CA MET A 74 9.11 7.18 -9.65
C MET A 74 8.92 6.16 -10.76
#